data_AF-A0A562D0Q1-F1
#
_entry.id   AF-A0A562D0Q1-F1
#
_cell.length_a   1.000
_cell.length_b   1.000
_cell.length_c   1.000
_cell.angle_alpha   90.00
_cell.angle_beta   90.00
_cell.angle_gamma   90.00
#
_symmetry.space_group_name_H-M   'P 1'
#
loop_
_entity.id
_entity.type
_entity.pdbx_description
1 polymer ?
#
loop_
_entity_poly.entity_id
_entity_poly.type
_entity_poly.pdbx_seq_one_letter_code
_entity_poly.pdbx_strand_id
1 'polypeptide(L)'
;MPAPPPPWTLVSLRPAGGHDAMRRAAARHGARLLALSPWALRPCDDDDARRALDAALACEAVLFTSPAAVRAAAALRPLRPGPGQAWLAVGAG
;
A
#
# COMPACT_ATOMS: atom_id res chain seq x y z
N MET A 1 2.37 31.61 23.08
CA MET A 1 3.60 30.82 23.30
C MET A 1 3.66 29.71 22.27
N PRO A 2 4.81 29.43 21.62
CA PRO A 2 4.92 28.29 20.71
C PRO A 2 4.82 26.97 21.49
N ALA A 3 4.24 25.95 20.86
CA ALA A 3 4.18 24.62 21.43
C ALA A 3 5.60 24.04 21.61
N PRO A 4 5.84 23.23 22.67
CA PRO A 4 7.13 22.58 22.87
C PRO A 4 7.46 21.66 21.68
N PRO A 5 8.74 21.55 21.29
CA PRO A 5 9.15 20.65 20.20
C PRO A 5 8.85 19.19 20.56
N PRO A 6 8.57 18.33 19.56
CA PRO A 6 8.32 16.92 19.80
C PRO A 6 9.57 16.27 20.43
N PRO A 7 9.40 15.32 21.37
CA PRO A 7 10.50 14.65 22.06
C PRO A 7 11.40 13.84 21.11
N TRP A 8 10.87 13.42 19.96
CA TRP A 8 11.63 12.72 18.92
C TRP A 8 10.97 12.87 17.54
N THR A 9 11.75 12.60 16.49
CA THR A 9 11.31 12.64 15.10
C THR A 9 11.55 11.29 14.43
N LEU A 10 10.51 10.76 13.79
CA LEU A 10 10.59 9.57 12.95
C LEU A 10 10.92 9.94 11.51
N VAL A 11 12.03 9.42 10.99
CA VAL A 11 12.35 9.53 9.56
C VAL A 11 11.72 8.36 8.81
N SER A 12 10.90 8.66 7.81
CA SER A 12 10.23 7.64 7.00
C SER A 12 10.73 7.69 5.56
N LEU A 13 11.31 6.57 5.11
CA LEU A 13 11.83 6.37 3.74
C LEU A 13 10.85 5.65 2.81
N ARG A 14 9.56 5.62 3.18
CA ARG A 14 8.54 4.95 2.39
C ARG A 14 8.38 5.62 1.02
N PRO A 15 7.88 4.88 0.00
CA PRO A 15 7.52 5.49 -1.28
C PRO A 15 6.60 6.70 -1.10
N ALA A 16 6.64 7.62 -2.05
CA ALA A 16 5.76 8.78 -2.09
C ALA A 16 4.28 8.35 -1.91
N GLY A 17 3.55 9.06 -1.04
CA GLY A 17 2.17 8.72 -0.65
C GLY A 17 2.03 7.59 0.38
N GLY A 18 3.13 6.97 0.83
CA GLY A 18 3.12 5.84 1.77
C GLY A 18 3.23 6.17 3.26
N HIS A 19 3.14 7.45 3.65
CA HIS A 19 3.52 7.90 5.01
C HIS A 19 2.36 8.05 5.99
N ASP A 20 1.10 8.08 5.55
CA ASP A 20 -0.02 8.52 6.39
C ASP A 20 -0.25 7.67 7.64
N ALA A 21 -0.19 6.34 7.49
CA ALA A 21 -0.33 5.43 8.62
C ALA A 21 0.80 5.67 9.65
N MET A 22 2.03 5.88 9.17
CA MET A 22 3.17 6.15 10.04
C MET A 22 3.07 7.53 10.69
N ARG A 23 2.52 8.52 9.99
CA ARG A 23 2.28 9.87 10.53
C ARG A 23 1.28 9.81 11.68
N ARG A 24 0.18 9.07 11.50
CA ARG A 24 -0.81 8.83 12.57
C ARG A 24 -0.19 8.09 13.75
N ALA A 25 0.60 7.06 13.51
CA ALA A 25 1.28 6.31 14.57
C ALA A 25 2.27 7.20 15.35
N ALA A 26 3.14 7.95 14.66
CA ALA A 26 4.09 8.86 15.29
C ALA A 26 3.38 9.91 16.16
N ALA A 27 2.31 10.53 15.65
CA ALA A 27 1.54 11.52 16.40
C ALA A 27 0.90 10.93 17.67
N ARG A 28 0.39 9.69 17.61
CA ARG A 28 -0.14 8.97 18.79
C ARG A 28 0.90 8.74 19.88
N HIS A 29 2.18 8.74 19.54
CA HIS A 29 3.31 8.61 20.48
C HIS A 29 4.02 9.94 20.75
N GLY A 30 3.37 11.08 20.44
CA GLY A 30 3.89 12.42 20.70
C GLY A 30 5.00 12.88 19.74
N ALA A 31 5.29 12.11 18.70
CA ALA A 31 6.39 12.39 17.78
C ALA A 31 5.95 13.13 16.53
N ARG A 32 6.95 13.69 15.84
CA ARG A 32 6.79 14.19 14.46
C ARG A 32 7.31 13.16 13.46
N LEU A 33 6.70 13.11 12.28
CA LEU A 33 7.23 12.36 11.14
C LEU A 33 7.87 13.31 10.12
N LEU A 34 9.12 13.01 9.75
CA LEU A 34 9.79 13.56 8.58
C LEU A 34 9.68 12.55 7.43
N ALA A 35 8.95 12.91 6.38
CA ALA A 35 8.78 12.08 5.19
C ALA A 35 9.88 12.41 4.17
N LEU A 36 10.66 11.42 3.78
CA LEU A 36 11.66 11.51 2.72
C LEU A 36 11.42 10.34 1.77
N SER A 37 10.82 10.59 0.60
CA SER A 37 10.49 9.53 -0.34
C SER A 37 11.59 9.41 -1.41
N PRO A 38 12.51 8.44 -1.31
CA PRO A 38 13.53 8.24 -2.34
C PRO A 38 12.97 7.71 -3.67
N TRP A 39 11.75 7.17 -3.68
CA TRP A 39 11.10 6.65 -4.89
C TRP A 39 9.58 6.82 -4.83
N ALA A 40 8.94 6.66 -6.00
CA ALA A 40 7.49 6.61 -6.15
C ALA A 40 7.09 5.33 -6.91
N LEU A 41 5.93 4.77 -6.58
CA LEU A 41 5.37 3.64 -7.33
C LEU A 41 4.59 4.17 -8.52
N ARG A 42 4.89 3.65 -9.71
CA ARG A 42 4.09 3.85 -10.91
C ARG A 42 3.31 2.56 -11.20
N PRO A 43 1.97 2.60 -11.24
CA PRO A 43 1.19 1.46 -11.69
C PRO A 43 1.54 1.10 -13.14
N CYS A 44 1.61 -0.19 -13.45
CA CYS A 44 1.56 -0.67 -14.83
C CYS A 44 0.10 -0.77 -15.25
N ASP A 45 -0.27 -0.15 -16.37
CA ASP A 45 -1.65 -0.07 -16.87
C ASP A 45 -1.81 -0.49 -18.33
N ASP A 46 -0.73 -1.05 -18.89
CA ASP A 46 -0.66 -1.62 -20.23
C ASP A 46 -1.43 -2.95 -20.35
N ASP A 47 -1.56 -3.41 -21.59
CA ASP A 47 -2.31 -4.63 -21.91
C ASP A 47 -1.64 -5.89 -21.36
N ASP A 48 -0.32 -5.90 -21.20
CA ASP A 48 0.40 -7.03 -20.59
C ASP A 48 0.05 -7.14 -19.10
N ALA A 49 0.01 -6.03 -18.36
CA ALA A 49 -0.41 -5.99 -16.97
C ALA A 49 -1.86 -6.45 -16.81
N ARG A 50 -2.75 -6.06 -17.72
CA ARG A 50 -4.16 -6.50 -17.72
C ARG A 50 -4.29 -7.99 -17.96
N ARG A 51 -3.59 -8.54 -18.97
CA ARG A 51 -3.58 -9.99 -19.25
C ARG A 51 -3.00 -10.79 -18.10
N ALA A 52 -1.90 -10.33 -17.51
CA ALA A 52 -1.28 -10.98 -16.36
C ALA A 52 -2.22 -10.98 -15.14
N LEU A 53 -2.93 -9.86 -14.90
CA LEU A 53 -3.92 -9.78 -13.83
C LEU A 53 -5.11 -10.71 -14.09
N ASP A 54 -5.64 -10.74 -15.32
CA ASP A 54 -6.75 -11.62 -15.69
C ASP A 54 -6.37 -13.10 -15.48
N ALA A 55 -5.15 -13.49 -15.87
CA ALA A 55 -4.63 -14.85 -15.62
C ALA A 55 -4.52 -15.17 -14.12
N ALA A 56 -4.01 -14.23 -13.32
CA ALA A 56 -3.91 -14.41 -11.86
C ALA A 56 -5.29 -14.52 -11.20
N LEU A 57 -6.27 -13.72 -11.63
CA LEU A 57 -7.64 -13.76 -11.11
C LEU A 57 -8.41 -15.02 -11.49
N ALA A 58 -7.95 -15.78 -12.49
CA ALA A 58 -8.50 -17.07 -12.86
C ALA A 58 -7.93 -18.25 -12.04
N CYS A 59 -6.88 -18.03 -11.23
CA CYS A 59 -6.28 -19.08 -10.41
C CYS A 59 -7.15 -19.42 -9.18
N GLU A 60 -7.00 -20.62 -8.63
CA GLU A 60 -7.73 -21.06 -7.42
C GLU A 60 -7.35 -20.24 -6.17
N ALA A 61 -6.15 -19.65 -6.14
CA ALA A 61 -5.68 -18.79 -5.08
C ALA A 61 -5.04 -17.51 -5.63
N VAL A 62 -5.39 -16.36 -5.04
CA VAL A 62 -4.88 -15.04 -5.38
C VAL A 62 -4.20 -14.43 -4.15
N LEU A 63 -2.94 -14.02 -4.28
CA LEU A 63 -2.14 -13.42 -3.21
C LEU A 63 -1.82 -11.96 -3.50
N PHE A 64 -2.17 -11.08 -2.58
CA PHE A 64 -1.71 -9.69 -2.57
C PHE A 64 -0.68 -9.46 -1.47
N THR A 65 0.52 -9.04 -1.85
CA THR A 65 1.63 -8.86 -0.90
C THR A 65 1.75 -7.43 -0.38
N SER A 66 0.96 -6.48 -0.89
CA SER A 66 0.94 -5.11 -0.39
C SER A 66 -0.38 -4.38 -0.70
N PRO A 67 -0.76 -3.37 0.11
CA PRO A 67 -1.91 -2.50 -0.22
C PRO A 67 -1.77 -1.75 -1.55
N ALA A 68 -0.54 -1.48 -2.01
CA ALA A 68 -0.30 -0.83 -3.29
C ALA A 68 -0.66 -1.75 -4.47
N ALA A 69 -0.32 -3.03 -4.37
CA ALA A 69 -0.69 -4.03 -5.37
C ALA A 69 -2.22 -4.19 -5.48
N VAL A 70 -2.93 -4.22 -4.34
CA VAL A 70 -4.41 -4.25 -4.33
C VAL A 70 -5.00 -3.04 -5.05
N ARG A 71 -4.52 -1.82 -4.72
CA ARG A 71 -5.01 -0.59 -5.37
C ARG A 71 -4.73 -0.57 -6.87
N ALA A 72 -3.53 -0.98 -7.29
CA ALA A 72 -3.18 -1.04 -8.71
C ALA A 72 -4.05 -2.05 -9.47
N ALA A 73 -4.22 -3.26 -8.92
CA ALA A 73 -5.06 -4.29 -9.53
C ALA A 73 -6.54 -3.86 -9.60
N ALA A 74 -7.06 -3.25 -8.54
CA ALA A 74 -8.44 -2.75 -8.49
C ALA A 74 -8.71 -1.63 -9.51
N ALA A 75 -7.69 -0.87 -9.92
CA ALA A 75 -7.81 0.12 -10.98
C ALA A 75 -7.88 -0.50 -12.39
N LEU A 76 -7.34 -1.71 -12.57
CA LEU A 76 -7.34 -2.42 -13.86
C LEU A 76 -8.56 -3.32 -14.05
N ARG A 77 -9.01 -3.98 -12.97
CA ARG A 77 -10.12 -4.95 -12.95
C ARG A 77 -10.86 -4.92 -11.62
N PRO A 78 -12.17 -5.21 -11.61
CA PRO A 78 -12.89 -5.48 -10.38
C PRO A 78 -12.30 -6.71 -9.67
N LEU A 79 -11.94 -6.56 -8.39
CA LEU A 79 -11.43 -7.64 -7.57
C LEU A 79 -12.60 -8.35 -6.89
N ARG A 80 -13.03 -9.50 -7.43
CA ARG A 80 -14.16 -10.27 -6.93
C ARG A 80 -13.78 -11.75 -6.82
N PRO A 81 -13.85 -12.36 -5.62
CA PRO A 81 -13.60 -13.78 -5.47
C PRO A 81 -14.62 -14.62 -6.24
N GLY A 82 -14.12 -15.62 -6.97
CA GLY A 82 -14.94 -16.70 -7.53
C GLY A 82 -15.34 -17.74 -6.47
N PRO A 83 -16.32 -18.61 -6.77
CA PRO A 83 -16.70 -19.71 -5.87
C PRO A 83 -15.50 -20.61 -5.54
N GLY A 84 -15.23 -20.82 -4.25
CA GLY A 84 -14.12 -21.67 -3.78
C GLY A 84 -12.72 -21.05 -3.91
N GLN A 85 -12.60 -19.83 -4.43
CA GLN A 85 -11.31 -19.18 -4.63
C GLN A 85 -10.74 -18.62 -3.31
N ALA A 86 -9.46 -18.88 -3.03
CA ALA A 86 -8.75 -18.36 -1.87
C ALA A 86 -8.16 -16.97 -2.15
N TRP A 87 -8.39 -16.01 -1.26
CA TRP A 87 -7.82 -14.66 -1.35
C TRP A 87 -6.94 -14.39 -0.13
N LEU A 88 -5.65 -14.19 -0.39
CA LEU A 88 -4.62 -14.15 0.64
C LEU A 88 -3.95 -12.78 0.66
N ALA A 89 -3.58 -12.34 1.86
CA ALA A 89 -2.77 -11.15 2.07
C ALA A 89 -1.69 -11.43 3.12
N VAL A 90 -0.50 -10.85 2.92
CA VAL A 90 0.62 -10.99 3.86
C VAL A 90 0.43 -10.10 5.10
N GLY A 91 -0.34 -9.02 4.99
CA GLY A 91 -0.59 -8.08 6.08
C GLY A 91 -2.07 -7.80 6.27
N ALA A 92 -2.43 -7.31 7.46
CA ALA A 92 -3.81 -7.03 7.86
C ALA A 92 -4.45 -5.82 7.14
N GLY A 93 -3.70 -5.10 6.30
CA GLY A 93 -4.14 -3.87 5.64
C GLY A 93 -3.92 -2.64 6.51
#